data_AF-A0A958SPY3-F1
#
_entry.id   AF-A0A958SPY3-F1
#
_cell.length_a   1.000
_cell.length_b   1.000
_cell.length_c   1.000
_cell.angle_alpha   90.00
_cell.angle_beta   90.00
_cell.angle_gamma   90.00
#
_symmetry.space_group_name_H-M   'P 1'
#
loop_
_entity.id
_entity.type
_entity.pdbx_description
1 polymer ?
#
loop_
_entity_poly.entity_id
_entity_poly.type
_entity_poly.pdbx_seq_one_letter_code
_entity_poly.pdbx_strand_id
1 'polypeptide(L)'
;NKHELYELLTDLEENRENRPYLDKIYYQTAVFHLRDGSDSIAQTYYNKALKTNTRDKQLRAYAYETLGNMSFDRAEYKNAGAYYDSTMTNLVENSKPYRIIKKKRDNLEDVIYYEGIATANDSILNLVAMNEEERNIYFEAYIEQLKAEREKAEKEKELMASQNTGLVTTDKGLGNNNVKNADVSLSLPGRSATKGRAGLPGASASFYFYNPTTVAYGKNEFIKIWGDRPLEDNWRWSNKRRQNNKQQDRETSGDVSEDELLDPQFYISKIPTEEKDIDSIAKERNDAYYQLAIIYKEKFKEYKLSKDKLKQLLANNPEEKYIVPAKYNLYKVYELLGENSEAEIVKNQIISEYPESRYAQILSNPELASSEDFESPENVYNKLYQQFEEQKYQAVIDNCDKYISAFDGDPLVPKFELLKATASGRLYGYDAYAQGINYVALTYPNSDEGQQATQISSEVLPKLAD
;
A
#
# COMPACT_ATOMS: atom_id res chain seq x y z
N ASN A 1 36.32 -11.17 18.36
CA ASN A 1 37.16 -10.94 17.17
C ASN A 1 36.25 -10.99 15.95
N LYS A 2 36.22 -9.96 15.09
CA LYS A 2 35.27 -9.88 13.95
C LYS A 2 35.62 -10.89 12.84
N HIS A 3 36.91 -11.07 12.58
CA HIS A 3 37.41 -11.98 11.55
C HIS A 3 37.11 -13.44 11.88
N GLU A 4 37.36 -13.87 13.12
CA GLU A 4 37.05 -15.25 13.56
C GLU A 4 35.55 -15.58 13.44
N LEU A 5 34.66 -14.62 13.73
CA LEU A 5 33.22 -14.85 13.61
C LEU A 5 32.78 -14.95 12.14
N TYR A 6 33.37 -14.16 11.25
CA TYR A 6 33.09 -14.24 9.82
C TYR A 6 33.57 -15.56 9.21
N GLU A 7 34.78 -15.99 9.57
CA GLU A 7 35.36 -17.27 9.14
C GLU A 7 34.47 -18.43 9.60
N LEU A 8 34.07 -18.44 10.87
CA LEU A 8 33.14 -19.44 11.42
C LEU A 8 31.80 -19.48 10.65
N LEU A 9 31.20 -18.33 10.36
CA LEU A 9 29.92 -18.29 9.63
C LEU A 9 30.06 -18.79 8.19
N THR A 10 31.20 -18.53 7.56
CA THR A 10 31.52 -19.01 6.21
C THR A 10 31.69 -20.53 6.20
N ASP A 11 32.46 -21.07 7.15
CA ASP A 11 32.64 -22.52 7.30
C ASP A 11 31.30 -23.23 7.55
N LEU A 12 30.42 -22.61 8.34
CA LEU A 12 29.08 -23.14 8.60
C LEU A 12 28.19 -23.12 7.35
N GLU A 13 28.26 -22.07 6.53
CA GLU A 13 27.52 -21.97 5.26
C GLU A 13 27.98 -23.01 4.23
N GLU A 14 29.29 -23.23 4.10
CA GLU A 14 29.86 -24.14 3.10
C GLU A 14 29.69 -25.62 3.47
N ASN A 15 29.55 -25.92 4.76
CA ASN A 15 29.37 -27.29 5.23
C ASN A 15 28.03 -27.88 4.78
N ARG A 16 28.10 -28.93 3.96
CA ARG A 16 26.95 -29.64 3.40
C ARG A 16 25.99 -30.18 4.46
N GLU A 17 26.50 -30.57 5.63
CA GLU A 17 25.69 -31.09 6.73
C GLU A 17 24.77 -30.01 7.35
N ASN A 18 25.11 -28.73 7.17
CA ASN A 18 24.36 -27.61 7.69
C ASN A 18 23.22 -27.15 6.78
N ARG A 19 22.99 -27.81 5.64
CA ARG A 19 21.87 -27.51 4.72
C ARG A 19 20.52 -27.33 5.41
N PRO A 20 20.14 -28.15 6.42
CA PRO A 20 18.88 -27.98 7.15
C PRO A 20 18.80 -26.72 8.02
N TYR A 21 19.92 -26.09 8.34
CA TYR A 21 20.05 -24.94 9.25
C TYR A 21 20.50 -23.66 8.54
N LEU A 22 20.50 -23.66 7.20
CA LEU A 22 20.92 -22.50 6.40
C LEU A 22 20.09 -21.26 6.68
N ASP A 23 18.82 -21.41 7.08
CA ASP A 23 17.96 -20.30 7.50
C ASP A 23 18.59 -19.51 8.65
N LYS A 24 19.05 -20.20 9.69
CA LYS A 24 19.68 -19.62 10.88
C LYS A 24 21.07 -19.10 10.59
N ILE A 25 21.84 -19.82 9.78
CA ILE A 25 23.19 -19.40 9.38
C ILE A 25 23.09 -18.11 8.57
N TYR A 26 22.26 -18.06 7.53
CA TYR A 26 22.06 -16.86 6.73
C TYR A 26 21.52 -15.69 7.55
N TYR A 27 20.58 -15.94 8.46
CA TYR A 27 20.10 -14.91 9.38
C TYR A 27 21.24 -14.35 10.25
N GLN A 28 22.07 -15.21 10.83
CA GLN A 28 23.17 -14.78 11.68
C GLN A 28 24.27 -14.04 10.88
N THR A 29 24.54 -14.48 9.65
CA THR A 29 25.42 -13.77 8.71
C THR A 29 24.87 -12.39 8.35
N ALA A 30 23.55 -12.27 8.16
CA ALA A 30 22.91 -10.98 7.94
C ALA A 30 23.07 -10.04 9.15
N VAL A 31 22.83 -10.55 10.37
CA VAL A 31 23.02 -9.79 11.62
C VAL A 31 24.48 -9.33 11.77
N PHE A 32 25.44 -10.19 11.42
CA PHE A 32 26.86 -9.85 11.43
C PHE A 32 27.16 -8.67 10.49
N HIS A 33 26.72 -8.75 9.23
CA HIS A 33 26.96 -7.68 8.25
C HIS A 33 26.24 -6.39 8.60
N LEU A 34 25.03 -6.47 9.16
CA LEU A 34 24.28 -5.28 9.60
C LEU A 34 25.03 -4.56 10.73
N ARG A 35 25.54 -5.30 11.71
CA ARG A 35 26.35 -4.74 12.81
C ARG A 35 27.65 -4.11 12.32
N ASP A 36 28.15 -4.58 11.18
CA ASP A 36 29.37 -4.09 10.56
C ASP A 36 29.15 -2.89 9.61
N GLY A 37 27.90 -2.43 9.45
CA GLY A 37 27.54 -1.35 8.53
C GLY A 37 27.52 -1.76 7.04
N SER A 38 27.54 -3.06 6.75
CA SER A 38 27.45 -3.61 5.40
C SER A 38 26.00 -3.92 5.03
N ASP A 39 25.15 -2.88 4.98
CA ASP A 39 23.69 -3.00 4.89
C ASP A 39 23.20 -3.76 3.65
N SER A 40 23.81 -3.51 2.49
CA SER A 40 23.47 -4.22 1.24
C SER A 40 23.72 -5.73 1.38
N ILE A 41 24.86 -6.12 1.95
CA ILE A 41 25.19 -7.53 2.17
C ILE A 41 24.22 -8.13 3.19
N ALA A 42 23.92 -7.42 4.28
CA ALA A 42 22.93 -7.87 5.27
C ALA A 42 21.56 -8.13 4.63
N GLN A 43 21.08 -7.22 3.78
CA GLN A 43 19.81 -7.39 3.06
C GLN A 43 19.82 -8.63 2.18
N THR A 44 20.92 -8.90 1.45
CA THR A 44 21.02 -10.12 0.63
C THR A 44 20.94 -11.39 1.47
N TYR A 45 21.59 -11.43 2.63
CA TYR A 45 21.57 -12.60 3.52
C TYR A 45 20.22 -12.77 4.24
N TYR A 46 19.54 -11.70 4.64
CA TYR A 46 18.16 -11.81 5.14
C TYR A 46 17.23 -12.41 4.08
N ASN A 47 17.36 -11.96 2.82
CA ASN A 47 16.60 -12.53 1.71
C ASN A 47 16.98 -13.99 1.41
N LYS A 48 18.26 -14.36 1.51
CA LYS A 48 18.69 -15.77 1.43
C LYS A 48 18.03 -16.60 2.53
N ALA A 49 18.03 -16.11 3.77
CA ALA A 49 17.40 -16.79 4.91
C ALA A 49 15.90 -17.05 4.66
N LEU A 50 15.17 -16.04 4.17
CA LEU A 50 13.75 -16.16 3.85
C LEU A 50 13.46 -17.14 2.69
N LYS A 51 14.36 -17.24 1.71
CA LYS A 51 14.23 -18.17 0.57
C LYS A 51 14.41 -19.64 0.92
N THR A 52 14.99 -19.96 2.07
CA THR A 52 15.14 -21.36 2.53
C THR A 52 13.81 -22.04 2.89
N ASN A 53 12.68 -21.32 2.85
CA ASN A 53 11.35 -21.80 3.24
C ASN A 53 11.31 -22.40 4.65
N THR A 54 12.01 -21.76 5.59
CA THR A 54 11.99 -22.18 7.00
C THR A 54 10.58 -22.25 7.58
N ARG A 55 10.38 -23.24 8.47
CA ARG A 55 9.17 -23.38 9.29
C ARG A 55 9.21 -22.53 10.55
N ASP A 56 10.37 -21.93 10.85
CA ASP A 56 10.55 -21.05 12.00
C ASP A 56 9.90 -19.69 11.72
N LYS A 57 8.63 -19.55 12.14
CA LYS A 57 7.88 -18.29 12.01
C LYS A 57 8.55 -17.13 12.73
N GLN A 58 9.23 -17.40 13.85
CA GLN A 58 9.88 -16.36 14.63
C GLN A 58 11.09 -15.80 13.89
N LEU A 59 11.92 -16.65 13.28
CA LEU A 59 13.01 -16.23 12.40
C LEU A 59 12.49 -15.39 11.23
N ARG A 60 11.41 -15.83 10.58
CA ARG A 60 10.79 -15.08 9.48
C ARG A 60 10.31 -13.70 9.93
N ALA A 61 9.62 -13.63 11.07
CA ALA A 61 9.17 -12.37 11.63
C ALA A 61 10.34 -11.41 11.88
N TYR A 62 11.45 -11.88 12.47
CA TYR A 62 12.62 -11.05 12.71
C TYR A 62 13.32 -10.60 11.42
N ALA A 63 13.44 -11.49 10.44
CA ALA A 63 14.05 -11.14 9.16
C ALA A 63 13.22 -10.08 8.41
N TYR A 64 11.89 -10.28 8.32
CA TYR A 64 11.00 -9.29 7.71
C TYR A 64 10.95 -7.98 8.51
N GLU A 65 10.92 -8.03 9.84
CA GLU A 65 10.93 -6.82 10.66
C GLU A 65 12.19 -6.01 10.41
N THR A 66 13.35 -6.67 10.35
CA THR A 66 14.63 -6.02 10.11
C THR A 66 14.69 -5.40 8.72
N LEU A 67 14.25 -6.12 7.68
CA LEU A 67 14.14 -5.59 6.32
C LEU A 67 13.17 -4.40 6.23
N GLY A 68 12.07 -4.45 6.98
CA GLY A 68 11.11 -3.35 7.10
C GLY A 68 11.72 -2.11 7.74
N ASN A 69 12.43 -2.27 8.86
CA ASN A 69 13.15 -1.18 9.51
C ASN A 69 14.25 -0.59 8.60
N MET A 70 15.06 -1.43 7.95
CA MET A 70 16.08 -0.99 6.99
C MET A 70 15.50 -0.23 5.79
N SER A 71 14.29 -0.60 5.35
CA SER A 71 13.59 0.11 4.27
C SER A 71 13.03 1.44 4.78
N PHE A 72 12.47 1.46 5.99
CA PHE A 72 11.99 2.68 6.65
C PHE A 72 13.09 3.71 6.84
N ASP A 73 14.26 3.28 7.32
CA ASP A 73 15.42 4.16 7.56
C ASP A 73 15.98 4.76 6.25
N ARG A 74 15.73 4.10 5.11
CA ARG A 74 16.06 4.59 3.76
C ARG A 74 14.91 5.37 3.11
N ALA A 75 13.86 5.70 3.86
CA ALA A 75 12.62 6.31 3.39
C ALA A 75 11.90 5.55 2.25
N GLU A 76 12.15 4.24 2.13
CA GLU A 76 11.45 3.35 1.20
C GLU A 76 10.13 2.85 1.83
N TYR A 77 9.20 3.76 2.11
CA TYR A 77 8.01 3.48 2.93
C TYR A 77 7.10 2.39 2.36
N LYS A 78 6.95 2.32 1.03
CA LYS A 78 6.17 1.25 0.36
C LYS A 78 6.76 -0.14 0.64
N ASN A 79 8.08 -0.26 0.54
CA ASN A 79 8.79 -1.52 0.84
C ASN A 79 8.71 -1.85 2.33
N ALA A 80 8.89 -0.84 3.19
CA ALA A 80 8.76 -1.00 4.64
C ALA A 80 7.37 -1.53 5.04
N GLY A 81 6.30 -0.95 4.47
CA GLY A 81 4.93 -1.40 4.67
C GLY A 81 4.74 -2.88 4.30
N ALA A 82 5.18 -3.28 3.10
CA ALA A 82 5.07 -4.67 2.64
C ALA A 82 5.84 -5.66 3.54
N TYR A 83 7.00 -5.26 4.06
CA TYR A 83 7.75 -6.06 5.03
C TYR A 83 7.08 -6.12 6.41
N TYR A 84 6.44 -5.04 6.87
CA TYR A 84 5.67 -5.07 8.10
C TYR A 84 4.42 -5.95 7.98
N ASP A 85 3.73 -5.92 6.85
CA ASP A 85 2.63 -6.85 6.55
C ASP A 85 3.12 -8.30 6.62
N SER A 86 4.24 -8.60 5.95
CA SER A 86 4.86 -9.93 5.99
C SER A 86 5.28 -10.34 7.41
N THR A 87 5.84 -9.42 8.20
CA THR A 87 6.15 -9.63 9.62
C THR A 87 4.90 -10.04 10.40
N MET A 88 3.79 -9.31 10.25
CA MET A 88 2.54 -9.57 10.97
C MET A 88 1.97 -10.95 10.68
N THR A 89 2.05 -11.45 9.43
CA THR A 89 1.60 -12.82 9.09
C THR A 89 2.37 -13.93 9.82
N ASN A 90 3.58 -13.63 10.32
CA ASN A 90 4.44 -14.57 11.03
C ASN A 90 4.36 -14.40 12.57
N LEU A 91 3.61 -13.42 13.06
CA LEU A 91 3.40 -13.16 14.48
C LEU A 91 2.06 -13.72 14.97
N VAL A 92 1.95 -13.92 16.28
CA VAL A 92 0.67 -14.25 16.92
C VAL A 92 -0.20 -12.99 16.91
N GLU A 93 -1.41 -13.10 16.35
CA GLU A 93 -2.37 -12.00 16.28
C GLU A 93 -2.64 -11.39 17.66
N ASN A 94 -2.72 -10.06 17.73
CA ASN A 94 -2.96 -9.28 18.96
C ASN A 94 -1.90 -9.41 20.07
N SER A 95 -0.81 -10.15 19.84
CA SER A 95 0.35 -10.14 20.74
C SER A 95 0.97 -8.75 20.86
N LYS A 96 1.76 -8.51 21.91
CA LYS A 96 2.47 -7.23 22.08
C LYS A 96 3.36 -6.89 20.86
N PRO A 97 4.19 -7.81 20.32
CA PRO A 97 4.95 -7.55 19.09
C PRO A 97 4.06 -7.21 17.90
N TYR A 98 2.96 -7.96 17.70
CA TYR A 98 2.02 -7.70 16.60
C TYR A 98 1.46 -6.29 16.64
N ARG A 99 1.00 -5.81 17.81
CA ARG A 99 0.46 -4.46 17.96
C ARG A 99 1.49 -3.36 17.68
N ILE A 100 2.76 -3.60 18.00
CA ILE A 100 3.85 -2.66 17.71
C ILE A 100 4.07 -2.56 16.19
N ILE A 101 4.17 -3.70 15.50
CA ILE A 101 4.36 -3.72 14.05
C ILE A 101 3.14 -3.17 13.32
N LYS A 102 1.94 -3.52 13.76
CA LYS A 102 0.69 -2.96 13.22
C LYS A 102 0.70 -1.44 13.30
N LYS A 103 1.03 -0.86 14.45
CA LYS A 103 1.14 0.60 14.60
C LYS A 103 2.18 1.20 13.63
N LYS A 104 3.34 0.55 13.45
CA LYS A 104 4.34 1.00 12.46
C LYS A 104 3.76 0.97 11.03
N ARG A 105 3.06 -0.10 10.65
CA ARG A 105 2.42 -0.24 9.34
C ARG A 105 1.32 0.80 9.12
N ASP A 106 0.40 0.95 10.08
CA ASP A 106 -0.72 1.90 9.99
C ASP A 106 -0.19 3.34 9.90
N ASN A 107 0.91 3.65 10.59
CA ASN A 107 1.59 4.94 10.44
C ASN A 107 2.15 5.20 9.03
N LEU A 108 2.35 4.18 8.20
CA LEU A 108 2.83 4.34 6.81
C LEU A 108 1.71 4.44 5.77
N GLU A 109 0.44 4.23 6.16
CA GLU A 109 -0.67 4.12 5.22
C GLU A 109 -0.81 5.37 4.33
N ASP A 110 -0.87 6.56 4.94
CA ASP A 110 -1.04 7.83 4.21
C ASP A 110 0.13 8.10 3.25
N VAL A 111 1.38 7.90 3.70
CA VAL A 111 2.56 8.18 2.87
C VAL A 111 2.65 7.20 1.71
N ILE A 112 2.31 5.93 1.92
CA ILE A 112 2.27 4.93 0.85
C ILE A 112 1.18 5.27 -0.17
N TYR A 113 0.00 5.69 0.32
CA TYR A 113 -1.11 6.09 -0.53
C TYR A 113 -0.73 7.27 -1.43
N TYR A 114 -0.25 8.38 -0.85
CA TYR A 114 0.08 9.58 -1.64
C TYR A 114 1.33 9.40 -2.50
N GLU A 115 2.35 8.63 -2.08
CA GLU A 115 3.47 8.28 -2.97
C GLU A 115 2.97 7.42 -4.14
N GLY A 116 1.99 6.54 -3.92
CA GLY A 116 1.34 5.78 -4.98
C GLY A 116 0.69 6.69 -6.02
N ILE A 117 -0.11 7.66 -5.60
CA ILE A 117 -0.74 8.65 -6.49
C ILE A 117 0.31 9.46 -7.23
N ALA A 118 1.27 10.04 -6.50
CA ALA A 118 2.36 10.83 -7.06
C ALA A 118 3.11 10.07 -8.17
N THR A 119 3.59 8.86 -7.86
CA THR A 119 4.38 8.04 -8.80
C THR A 119 3.58 7.60 -10.02
N ALA A 120 2.31 7.22 -9.83
CA ALA A 120 1.42 6.85 -10.93
C ALA A 120 1.14 8.05 -11.84
N ASN A 121 0.74 9.19 -11.27
CA ASN A 121 0.37 10.38 -12.02
C ASN A 121 1.59 11.01 -12.71
N ASP A 122 2.77 11.01 -12.09
CA ASP A 122 4.01 11.42 -12.75
C ASP A 122 4.33 10.53 -13.95
N SER A 123 4.17 9.21 -13.81
CA SER A 123 4.40 8.28 -14.91
C SER A 123 3.44 8.55 -16.08
N ILE A 124 2.15 8.77 -15.78
CA ILE A 124 1.14 9.07 -16.79
C ILE A 124 1.43 10.41 -17.48
N LEU A 125 1.70 11.47 -16.71
CA LEU A 125 1.99 12.80 -17.26
C LEU A 125 3.29 12.83 -18.08
N ASN A 126 4.29 12.02 -17.70
CA ASN A 126 5.50 11.84 -18.50
C ASN A 126 5.18 11.18 -19.86
N LEU A 127 4.34 10.14 -19.88
CA LEU A 127 3.90 9.50 -21.13
C LEU A 127 3.09 10.45 -22.02
N VAL A 128 2.25 11.31 -21.41
CA VAL A 128 1.50 12.34 -22.13
C VAL A 128 2.44 13.37 -22.74
N ALA A 129 3.49 13.76 -22.02
CA ALA A 129 4.48 14.75 -22.47
C ALA A 129 5.42 14.23 -23.57
N MET A 130 5.60 12.91 -23.68
CA MET A 130 6.40 12.28 -24.75
C MET A 130 5.77 12.49 -26.13
N ASN A 131 6.62 12.64 -27.14
CA ASN A 131 6.16 12.62 -28.52
C ASN A 131 5.78 11.18 -28.97
N GLU A 132 5.17 11.04 -30.14
CA GLU A 132 4.68 9.74 -30.63
C GLU A 132 5.81 8.72 -30.84
N GLU A 133 6.98 9.15 -31.33
CA GLU A 133 8.15 8.29 -31.52
C GLU A 133 8.71 7.80 -30.18
N GLU A 134 8.84 8.70 -29.20
CA GLU A 134 9.29 8.38 -27.85
C GLU A 134 8.35 7.40 -27.14
N ARG A 135 7.03 7.58 -27.31
CA ARG A 135 6.04 6.64 -26.78
C ARG A 135 6.19 5.25 -27.41
N ASN A 136 6.35 5.16 -28.72
CA ASN A 136 6.55 3.88 -29.41
C ASN A 136 7.79 3.16 -28.88
N ILE A 137 8.93 3.87 -28.80
CA ILE A 137 10.19 3.30 -28.27
C ILE A 137 10.01 2.83 -26.82
N TYR A 138 9.32 3.61 -25.98
CA TYR A 138 9.07 3.24 -24.59
C TYR A 138 8.27 1.94 -24.47
N PHE A 139 7.16 1.80 -25.19
CA PHE A 139 6.32 0.59 -25.12
C PHE A 139 6.95 -0.61 -25.83
N GLU A 140 7.72 -0.41 -26.89
CA GLU A 140 8.51 -1.48 -27.50
C GLU A 140 9.51 -2.07 -26.50
N ALA A 141 10.28 -1.22 -25.81
CA ALA A 141 11.20 -1.65 -24.76
C ALA A 141 10.48 -2.36 -23.60
N TYR A 142 9.32 -1.84 -23.19
CA TYR A 142 8.49 -2.48 -22.17
C TYR A 142 8.02 -3.88 -22.60
N ILE A 143 7.61 -4.05 -23.85
CA ILE A 143 7.17 -5.34 -24.40
C ILE A 143 8.33 -6.32 -24.53
N GLU A 144 9.52 -5.86 -24.92
CA GLU A 144 10.72 -6.70 -24.89
C GLU A 144 11.03 -7.20 -23.48
N GLN A 145 10.90 -6.33 -22.47
CA GLN A 145 11.05 -6.72 -21.07
C GLN A 145 10.00 -7.76 -20.67
N LEU A 146 8.73 -7.57 -21.02
CA LEU A 146 7.66 -8.53 -20.75
C LEU A 146 7.93 -9.91 -21.39
N LYS A 147 8.40 -9.93 -22.64
CA LYS A 147 8.80 -11.17 -23.33
C LYS A 147 9.94 -11.88 -22.60
N ALA A 148 10.97 -11.13 -22.19
CA ALA A 148 12.12 -11.69 -21.48
C ALA A 148 11.76 -12.23 -20.09
N GLU A 149 10.86 -11.56 -19.36
CA GLU A 149 10.36 -12.04 -18.06
C GLU A 149 9.52 -13.31 -18.20
N ARG A 150 8.67 -13.39 -19.23
CA ARG A 150 7.92 -14.62 -19.55
C ARG A 150 8.84 -15.78 -19.86
N GLU A 151 9.84 -15.58 -20.72
CA GLU A 151 10.80 -16.63 -21.07
C GLU A 151 11.60 -17.12 -19.84
N LYS A 152 12.01 -16.21 -18.95
CA LYS A 152 12.68 -16.58 -17.68
C LYS A 152 11.76 -17.40 -16.78
N ALA A 153 10.51 -16.98 -16.62
CA ALA A 153 9.54 -17.70 -15.80
C ALA A 153 9.21 -19.09 -16.37
N GLU A 154 9.13 -19.24 -17.70
CA GLU A 154 8.97 -20.54 -18.36
C GLU A 154 10.19 -21.43 -18.12
N LYS A 155 11.42 -20.93 -18.34
CA LYS A 155 12.65 -21.68 -18.06
C LYS A 155 12.75 -22.10 -16.60
N GLU A 156 12.36 -21.24 -15.66
CA GLU A 156 12.35 -21.58 -14.23
C GLU A 156 11.32 -22.68 -13.92
N LYS A 157 10.10 -22.61 -14.50
CA LYS A 157 9.09 -23.66 -14.38
C LYS A 157 9.57 -24.99 -14.98
N GLU A 158 10.24 -24.97 -16.13
CA GLU A 158 10.82 -26.16 -16.77
C GLU A 158 11.96 -26.76 -15.93
N LEU A 159 12.81 -25.92 -15.34
CA LEU A 159 13.87 -26.35 -14.41
C LEU A 159 13.28 -27.00 -13.15
N MET A 160 12.23 -26.42 -12.59
CA MET A 160 11.51 -26.99 -11.45
C MET A 160 10.81 -28.31 -11.80
N ALA A 161 10.23 -28.41 -13.00
CA ALA A 161 9.60 -29.64 -13.49
C ALA A 161 10.63 -30.77 -13.72
N SER A 162 11.79 -30.44 -14.31
CA SER A 162 12.87 -31.39 -14.56
C SER A 162 13.56 -31.89 -13.29
N GLN A 163 13.74 -31.03 -12.28
CA GLN A 163 14.24 -31.44 -10.96
C GLN A 163 13.30 -32.42 -10.24
N ASN A 164 11.98 -32.27 -10.41
CA ASN A 164 11.00 -33.21 -9.86
C ASN A 164 10.98 -34.58 -10.58
N THR A 165 11.47 -34.67 -11.81
CA THR A 165 11.63 -35.94 -12.55
C THR A 165 12.96 -36.66 -12.32
N GLY A 166 13.95 -36.01 -11.69
CA GLY A 166 15.31 -36.55 -11.48
C GLY A 166 15.48 -37.61 -10.37
N LEU A 167 14.42 -37.95 -9.63
CA LEU A 167 14.45 -38.97 -8.57
C LEU A 167 13.80 -40.32 -8.98
N VAL A 168 13.80 -40.64 -10.28
CA VAL A 168 13.38 -41.95 -10.79
C VAL A 168 14.33 -42.45 -11.88
N THR A 169 15.58 -42.72 -11.51
CA THR A 169 16.48 -43.55 -12.33
C THR A 169 17.36 -44.43 -11.43
N THR A 170 16.82 -45.57 -10.99
CA THR A 170 17.55 -46.86 -10.85
C THR A 170 16.58 -47.93 -10.36
N ASP A 171 15.66 -48.38 -11.22
CA ASP A 171 15.34 -49.82 -11.33
C ASP A 171 14.56 -50.10 -12.63
N LYS A 172 15.29 -50.22 -13.74
CA LYS A 172 14.77 -50.88 -14.95
C LYS A 172 15.84 -51.81 -15.47
N GLY A 173 15.89 -52.99 -14.86
CA GLY A 173 16.63 -54.13 -15.37
C GLY A 173 16.26 -55.38 -14.61
N LEU A 174 15.19 -56.07 -15.05
CA LEU A 174 15.14 -57.50 -15.38
C LEU A 174 13.68 -58.01 -15.39
N GLY A 175 13.29 -58.69 -16.47
CA GLY A 175 12.25 -59.72 -16.42
C GLY A 175 10.90 -59.38 -17.07
N ASN A 176 10.85 -59.48 -18.40
CA ASN A 176 9.62 -59.81 -19.11
C ASN A 176 9.06 -61.15 -18.59
N ASN A 177 7.75 -61.21 -18.31
CA ASN A 177 6.86 -62.26 -18.82
C ASN A 177 5.38 -61.98 -18.47
N ASN A 178 4.64 -61.52 -19.47
CA ASN A 178 3.41 -62.14 -19.94
C ASN A 178 2.32 -62.50 -18.90
N VAL A 179 1.40 -61.57 -18.60
CA VAL A 179 0.02 -61.92 -18.24
C VAL A 179 -0.97 -60.95 -18.91
N LYS A 180 -1.96 -61.58 -19.55
CA LYS A 180 -3.08 -61.06 -20.31
C LYS A 180 -4.01 -60.19 -19.44
N ASN A 181 -4.60 -59.19 -20.10
CA ASN A 181 -5.92 -58.58 -19.85
C ASN A 181 -6.62 -58.99 -18.55
N ALA A 182 -6.67 -58.07 -17.60
CA ALA A 182 -7.75 -57.96 -16.63
C ALA A 182 -8.11 -56.48 -16.49
N ASP A 183 -9.39 -56.19 -16.66
CA ASP A 183 -9.99 -54.90 -16.39
C ASP A 183 -9.70 -54.49 -14.94
N VAL A 184 -9.10 -53.33 -14.74
CA VAL A 184 -9.00 -52.73 -13.41
C VAL A 184 -10.03 -51.63 -13.35
N SER A 185 -11.26 -52.03 -13.05
CA SER A 185 -12.31 -51.13 -12.60
C SER A 185 -11.86 -50.42 -11.31
N LEU A 186 -11.87 -49.09 -11.36
CA LEU A 186 -11.59 -48.18 -10.25
C LEU A 186 -12.66 -48.33 -9.15
N SER A 187 -12.31 -48.99 -8.05
CA SER A 187 -13.16 -49.11 -6.85
C SER A 187 -12.80 -48.01 -5.85
N LEU A 188 -13.69 -47.02 -5.67
CA LEU A 188 -13.69 -46.07 -4.56
C LEU A 188 -13.82 -46.80 -3.19
N PRO A 189 -13.10 -46.39 -2.14
CA PRO A 189 -13.24 -47.00 -0.82
C PRO A 189 -14.48 -46.45 -0.11
N GLY A 190 -15.51 -47.29 0.08
CA GLY A 190 -16.69 -46.89 0.83
C GLY A 190 -17.87 -47.87 0.80
N ARG A 191 -17.68 -49.15 1.08
CA ARG A 191 -18.76 -50.02 1.60
C ARG A 191 -18.22 -51.33 2.18
N SER A 192 -18.81 -51.75 3.28
CA SER A 192 -18.35 -52.80 4.19
C SER A 192 -18.80 -54.21 3.81
N ALA A 193 -17.97 -55.19 4.23
CA ALA A 193 -18.22 -56.59 4.57
C ALA A 193 -18.54 -57.63 3.48
N THR A 194 -17.59 -58.53 3.17
CA THR A 194 -17.69 -59.98 3.43
C THR A 194 -16.36 -60.73 3.30
N LYS A 195 -16.29 -61.90 3.95
CA LYS A 195 -15.17 -62.80 4.26
C LYS A 195 -14.24 -63.20 3.10
N GLY A 196 -12.93 -63.16 3.38
CA GLY A 196 -12.06 -64.35 3.41
C GLY A 196 -11.54 -64.93 2.09
N ARG A 197 -10.30 -64.57 1.73
CA ARG A 197 -9.32 -65.53 1.19
C ARG A 197 -7.90 -65.10 1.56
N ALA A 198 -7.25 -65.94 2.34
CA ALA A 198 -5.86 -65.81 2.73
C ALA A 198 -4.93 -66.37 1.63
N GLY A 199 -3.79 -65.71 1.44
CA GLY A 199 -2.56 -66.33 0.95
C GLY A 199 -1.90 -65.65 -0.26
N LEU A 200 -0.93 -64.77 -0.01
CA LEU A 200 0.46 -64.91 -0.49
C LEU A 200 1.38 -64.00 0.39
N PRO A 201 2.47 -64.52 0.99
CA PRO A 201 3.34 -63.75 1.88
C PRO A 201 4.48 -63.06 1.08
N GLY A 202 4.61 -61.74 1.21
CA GLY A 202 5.85 -61.05 0.79
C GLY A 202 5.73 -59.67 0.15
N ALA A 203 4.55 -59.18 -0.22
CA ALA A 203 4.39 -57.81 -0.73
C ALA A 203 3.55 -57.00 0.24
N SER A 204 4.19 -56.23 1.12
CA SER A 204 3.50 -55.12 1.79
C SER A 204 2.97 -54.21 0.70
N ALA A 205 1.65 -54.18 0.50
CA ALA A 205 1.00 -53.19 -0.35
C ALA A 205 1.29 -51.82 0.28
N SER A 206 2.35 -51.16 -0.21
CA SER A 206 2.71 -49.82 0.22
C SER A 206 1.47 -48.95 0.02
N PHE A 207 0.96 -48.41 1.13
CA PHE A 207 -0.20 -47.53 1.16
C PHE A 207 -0.06 -46.46 0.07
N TYR A 208 -1.14 -46.17 -0.65
CA TYR A 208 -1.17 -45.36 -1.88
C TYR A 208 -0.32 -44.07 -1.82
N PHE A 209 -0.25 -43.43 -0.65
CA PHE A 209 0.50 -42.19 -0.42
C PHE A 209 2.02 -42.37 -0.28
N TYR A 210 2.51 -43.60 -0.14
CA TYR A 210 3.94 -43.92 -0.07
C TYR A 210 4.55 -44.26 -1.43
N ASN A 211 3.74 -44.32 -2.49
CA ASN A 211 4.25 -44.41 -3.85
C ASN A 211 4.13 -43.03 -4.55
N PRO A 212 5.26 -42.36 -4.84
CA PRO A 212 5.27 -41.02 -5.41
C PRO A 212 4.63 -40.95 -6.81
N THR A 213 4.66 -42.03 -7.58
CA THR A 213 4.05 -42.06 -8.93
C THR A 213 2.52 -42.04 -8.86
N THR A 214 1.92 -42.82 -7.97
CA THR A 214 0.46 -42.80 -7.75
C THR A 214 0.02 -41.50 -7.09
N VAL A 215 0.82 -40.91 -6.21
CA VAL A 215 0.54 -39.58 -5.64
C VAL A 215 0.56 -38.49 -6.71
N ALA A 216 1.55 -38.50 -7.61
CA ALA A 216 1.63 -37.53 -8.71
C ALA A 216 0.44 -37.65 -9.67
N TYR A 217 0.09 -38.88 -10.05
CA TYR A 217 -1.10 -39.14 -10.86
C TYR A 217 -2.38 -38.69 -10.16
N GLY A 218 -2.52 -38.99 -8.86
CA GLY A 218 -3.64 -38.55 -8.04
C GLY A 218 -3.75 -37.03 -7.90
N LYS A 219 -2.62 -36.31 -7.83
CA LYS A 219 -2.59 -34.84 -7.83
C LYS A 219 -3.10 -34.27 -9.15
N ASN A 220 -2.67 -34.83 -10.28
CA ASN A 220 -3.13 -34.37 -11.60
C ASN A 220 -4.63 -34.63 -11.80
N GLU A 221 -5.12 -35.82 -11.43
CA GLU A 221 -6.57 -36.12 -11.49
C GLU A 221 -7.37 -35.27 -10.50
N PHE A 222 -6.83 -34.95 -9.32
CA PHE A 222 -7.46 -34.04 -8.37
C PHE A 222 -7.64 -32.64 -8.96
N ILE A 223 -6.59 -32.07 -9.56
CA ILE A 223 -6.63 -30.75 -10.20
C ILE A 223 -7.63 -30.76 -11.37
N LYS A 224 -7.67 -31.85 -12.14
CA LYS A 224 -8.60 -31.99 -13.26
C LYS A 224 -10.07 -32.04 -12.84
N ILE A 225 -10.38 -32.71 -11.73
CA ILE A 225 -11.77 -32.84 -11.23
C ILE A 225 -12.18 -31.61 -10.41
N TRP A 226 -11.27 -31.05 -9.61
CA TRP A 226 -11.60 -30.05 -8.58
C TRP A 226 -10.97 -28.67 -8.77
N GLY A 227 -9.99 -28.52 -9.67
CA GLY A 227 -9.20 -27.31 -9.86
C GLY A 227 -8.15 -27.08 -8.77
N ASP A 228 -7.53 -25.90 -8.79
CA ASP A 228 -6.60 -25.45 -7.76
C ASP A 228 -7.38 -25.01 -6.50
N ARG A 229 -7.31 -25.81 -5.42
CA ARG A 229 -8.08 -25.61 -4.18
C ARG A 229 -7.13 -25.32 -3.01
N PRO A 230 -7.43 -24.32 -2.15
CA PRO A 230 -6.60 -24.01 -0.98
C PRO A 230 -6.67 -25.12 0.08
N LEU A 231 -5.62 -25.21 0.91
CA LEU A 231 -5.54 -26.18 2.01
C LEU A 231 -6.35 -25.68 3.22
N GLU A 232 -7.63 -26.01 3.26
CA GLU A 232 -8.55 -25.65 4.35
C GLU A 232 -9.50 -26.81 4.68
N ASP A 233 -10.05 -26.81 5.89
CA ASP A 233 -11.05 -27.79 6.31
C ASP A 233 -12.34 -27.64 5.49
N ASN A 234 -12.99 -28.76 5.16
CA ASN A 234 -14.22 -28.81 4.35
C ASN A 234 -14.08 -28.28 2.91
N TRP A 235 -12.87 -28.27 2.33
CA TRP A 235 -12.61 -27.80 0.96
C TRP A 235 -13.48 -28.45 -0.14
N ARG A 236 -14.00 -29.67 0.09
CA ARG A 236 -14.90 -30.37 -0.84
C ARG A 236 -16.30 -29.74 -0.93
N TRP A 237 -16.76 -29.09 0.12
CA TRP A 237 -18.08 -28.44 0.18
C TRP A 237 -17.99 -26.93 0.04
N SER A 238 -16.79 -26.35 0.10
CA SER A 238 -16.59 -24.94 -0.19
C SER A 238 -16.71 -24.71 -1.71
N ASN A 239 -17.90 -24.30 -2.15
CA ASN A 239 -18.11 -23.71 -3.48
C ASN A 239 -17.49 -22.30 -3.58
N LYS A 240 -16.34 -22.08 -2.96
CA LYS A 240 -15.50 -20.90 -3.17
C LYS A 240 -14.60 -21.18 -4.38
N ARG A 241 -15.17 -21.14 -5.57
CA ARG A 241 -14.41 -20.75 -6.77
C ARG A 241 -13.81 -19.38 -6.43
N ARG A 242 -12.50 -19.16 -6.61
CA ARG A 242 -11.79 -17.92 -6.26
C ARG A 242 -12.72 -16.71 -6.48
N GLN A 243 -13.29 -16.21 -5.39
CA GLN A 243 -13.91 -14.89 -5.41
C GLN A 243 -12.71 -13.96 -5.47
N ASN A 244 -12.42 -13.46 -6.66
CA ASN A 244 -11.73 -12.18 -6.77
C ASN A 244 -12.50 -11.24 -5.84
N ASN A 245 -11.83 -10.76 -4.80
CA ASN A 245 -12.35 -9.68 -3.99
C ASN A 245 -12.70 -8.55 -4.96
N LYS A 246 -14.00 -8.36 -5.19
CA LYS A 246 -14.54 -7.11 -5.71
C LYS A 246 -14.36 -6.08 -4.60
N GLN A 247 -13.18 -5.47 -4.58
CA GLN A 247 -13.11 -4.08 -4.20
C GLN A 247 -13.34 -3.29 -5.49
N GLN A 248 -14.27 -2.36 -5.38
CA GLN A 248 -14.92 -1.64 -6.46
C GLN A 248 -13.91 -0.78 -7.19
N ASP A 249 -13.54 -1.17 -8.41
CA ASP A 249 -13.14 -0.22 -9.43
C ASP A 249 -13.45 -0.73 -10.85
N ARG A 250 -14.14 0.17 -11.57
CA ARG A 250 -14.46 0.30 -13.00
C ARG A 250 -14.70 -0.94 -13.87
N GLU A 251 -15.86 -0.89 -14.54
CA GLU A 251 -16.18 -1.63 -15.76
C GLU A 251 -15.07 -1.46 -16.82
N THR A 252 -14.29 -2.51 -17.04
CA THR A 252 -14.01 -3.14 -18.34
C THR A 252 -12.87 -4.15 -18.16
N SER A 253 -13.21 -5.42 -18.03
CA SER A 253 -12.27 -6.51 -18.33
C SER A 253 -12.98 -7.50 -19.26
N GLY A 254 -12.98 -7.13 -20.54
CA GLY A 254 -12.91 -8.15 -21.57
C GLY A 254 -11.63 -8.96 -21.36
N ASP A 255 -11.69 -10.25 -21.64
CA ASP A 255 -10.54 -11.15 -21.62
C ASP A 255 -9.51 -10.62 -22.65
N VAL A 256 -8.55 -9.81 -22.18
CA VAL A 256 -7.50 -9.24 -23.05
C VAL A 256 -6.63 -10.41 -23.51
N SER A 257 -6.52 -10.58 -24.82
CA SER A 257 -5.74 -11.69 -25.38
C SER A 257 -4.26 -11.55 -24.97
N GLU A 258 -3.57 -12.68 -24.76
CA GLU A 258 -2.13 -12.66 -24.47
C GLU A 258 -1.31 -11.95 -25.57
N ASP A 259 -1.84 -11.92 -26.79
CA ASP A 259 -1.27 -11.22 -27.94
C ASP A 259 -1.47 -9.69 -27.86
N GLU A 260 -2.59 -9.23 -27.29
CA GLU A 260 -2.87 -7.79 -27.11
C GLU A 260 -1.95 -7.16 -26.04
N LEU A 261 -1.54 -7.94 -25.04
CA LEU A 261 -0.54 -7.53 -24.04
C LEU A 261 0.89 -7.42 -24.61
N LEU A 262 1.12 -7.90 -25.83
CA LEU A 262 2.42 -7.82 -26.52
C LEU A 262 2.41 -6.78 -27.66
N ASP A 263 1.33 -6.01 -27.80
CA ASP A 263 1.19 -4.95 -28.81
C ASP A 263 1.47 -3.56 -28.20
N PRO A 264 2.46 -2.79 -28.70
CA PRO A 264 2.72 -1.44 -28.21
C PRO A 264 1.51 -0.49 -28.38
N GLN A 265 0.74 -0.68 -29.45
CA GLN A 265 -0.40 0.19 -29.78
C GLN A 265 -1.54 0.04 -28.78
N PHE A 266 -1.70 -1.15 -28.19
CA PHE A 266 -2.65 -1.37 -27.11
C PHE A 266 -2.41 -0.40 -25.94
N TYR A 267 -1.16 -0.25 -25.50
CA TYR A 267 -0.82 0.63 -24.39
C TYR A 267 -0.93 2.11 -24.74
N ILE A 268 -0.50 2.49 -25.95
CA ILE A 268 -0.59 3.89 -26.42
C ILE A 268 -2.05 4.35 -26.48
N SER A 269 -2.97 3.48 -26.90
CA SER A 269 -4.40 3.78 -26.94
C SER A 269 -5.04 4.06 -25.57
N LYS A 270 -4.35 3.69 -24.46
CA LYS A 270 -4.82 3.89 -23.09
C LYS A 270 -4.32 5.18 -22.46
N ILE A 271 -3.43 5.92 -23.13
CA ILE A 271 -2.90 7.18 -22.61
C ILE A 271 -4.01 8.24 -22.68
N PRO A 272 -4.28 8.97 -21.59
CA PRO A 272 -5.25 10.05 -21.61
C PRO A 272 -4.91 11.10 -22.67
N THR A 273 -5.87 11.42 -23.54
CA THR A 273 -5.73 12.45 -24.58
C THR A 273 -6.58 13.69 -24.31
N GLU A 274 -7.60 13.57 -23.45
CA GLU A 274 -8.48 14.69 -23.12
C GLU A 274 -7.82 15.64 -22.12
N GLU A 275 -7.82 16.95 -22.42
CA GLU A 275 -7.22 17.98 -21.58
C GLU A 275 -7.80 17.99 -20.16
N LYS A 276 -9.11 17.71 -20.02
CA LYS A 276 -9.79 17.61 -18.73
C LYS A 276 -9.23 16.48 -17.85
N ASP A 277 -8.95 15.32 -18.45
CA ASP A 277 -8.41 14.18 -17.72
C ASP A 277 -6.96 14.45 -17.30
N ILE A 278 -6.17 15.06 -18.19
CA ILE A 278 -4.78 15.46 -17.92
C ILE A 278 -4.73 16.49 -16.77
N ASP A 279 -5.62 17.49 -16.79
CA ASP A 279 -5.73 18.50 -15.71
C ASP A 279 -6.15 17.86 -14.38
N SER A 280 -7.09 16.91 -14.40
CA SER A 280 -7.49 16.16 -13.20
C SER A 280 -6.31 15.39 -12.59
N ILE A 281 -5.55 14.68 -13.43
CA ILE A 281 -4.36 13.91 -13.00
C ILE A 281 -3.28 14.85 -12.44
N ALA A 282 -3.07 16.01 -13.07
CA ALA A 282 -2.13 17.01 -12.59
C ALA A 282 -2.54 17.61 -11.24
N LYS A 283 -3.84 17.87 -11.03
CA LYS A 283 -4.39 18.34 -9.75
C LYS A 283 -4.23 17.29 -8.65
N GLU A 284 -4.57 16.03 -8.92
CA GLU A 284 -4.37 14.94 -7.97
C GLU A 284 -2.90 14.75 -7.59
N ARG A 285 -1.98 14.86 -8.56
CA ARG A 285 -0.54 14.83 -8.28
C ARG A 285 -0.13 15.98 -7.36
N ASN A 286 -0.59 17.19 -7.67
CA ASN A 286 -0.24 18.39 -6.89
C ASN A 286 -0.78 18.28 -5.45
N ASP A 287 -2.01 17.79 -5.25
CA ASP A 287 -2.52 17.49 -3.91
C ASP A 287 -1.65 16.44 -3.20
N ALA A 288 -1.34 15.33 -3.86
CA ALA A 288 -0.48 14.29 -3.29
C ALA A 288 0.89 14.83 -2.86
N TYR A 289 1.53 15.69 -3.66
CA TYR A 289 2.79 16.33 -3.29
C TYR A 289 2.67 17.23 -2.06
N TYR A 290 1.58 17.99 -1.95
CA TYR A 290 1.31 18.83 -0.78
C TYR A 290 1.13 17.97 0.48
N GLN A 291 0.31 16.92 0.41
CA GLN A 291 0.08 16.01 1.53
C GLN A 291 1.37 15.28 1.94
N LEU A 292 2.15 14.79 0.97
CA LEU A 292 3.45 14.16 1.23
C LEU A 292 4.42 15.12 1.93
N ALA A 293 4.48 16.37 1.50
CA ALA A 293 5.34 17.37 2.14
C ALA A 293 4.98 17.57 3.62
N ILE A 294 3.70 17.66 3.95
CA ILE A 294 3.22 17.79 5.33
C ILE A 294 3.57 16.53 6.12
N ILE A 295 3.27 15.36 5.58
CA ILE A 295 3.55 14.07 6.23
C ILE A 295 5.05 13.91 6.52
N TYR A 296 5.92 14.22 5.54
CA TYR A 296 7.37 14.17 5.73
C TYR A 296 7.85 15.14 6.81
N LYS A 297 7.30 16.35 6.87
CA LYS A 297 7.70 17.36 7.86
C LYS A 297 7.21 17.00 9.27
N GLU A 298 5.92 16.73 9.43
CA GLU A 298 5.27 16.60 10.75
C GLU A 298 5.40 15.18 11.33
N LYS A 299 5.19 14.14 10.50
CA LYS A 299 5.11 12.73 10.95
C LYS A 299 6.48 12.09 11.02
N PHE A 300 7.29 12.26 9.98
CA PHE A 300 8.57 11.57 9.84
C PHE A 300 9.80 12.43 10.13
N LYS A 301 9.66 13.77 10.14
CA LYS A 301 10.76 14.73 10.30
C LYS A 301 11.83 14.61 9.20
N GLU A 302 11.43 14.11 8.03
CA GLU A 302 12.25 14.04 6.83
C GLU A 302 12.21 15.37 6.08
N TYR A 303 12.85 16.39 6.65
CA TYR A 303 12.78 17.76 6.15
C TYR A 303 13.32 17.91 4.71
N LYS A 304 14.30 17.10 4.33
CA LYS A 304 14.83 17.10 2.95
C LYS A 304 13.79 16.61 1.94
N LEU A 305 13.12 15.49 2.22
CA LEU A 305 12.06 14.96 1.36
C LEU A 305 10.87 15.92 1.30
N SER A 306 10.50 16.53 2.43
CA SER A 306 9.46 17.56 2.48
C SER A 306 9.81 18.75 1.58
N LYS A 307 11.04 19.27 1.68
CA LYS A 307 11.55 20.35 0.82
C LYS A 307 11.42 20.01 -0.65
N ASP A 308 11.86 18.82 -1.04
CA ASP A 308 11.87 18.40 -2.44
C ASP A 308 10.45 18.31 -3.02
N LYS A 309 9.50 17.72 -2.27
CA LYS A 309 8.09 17.66 -2.69
C LYS A 309 7.45 19.05 -2.79
N LEU A 310 7.73 19.97 -1.87
CA LEU A 310 7.24 21.36 -1.94
C LEU A 310 7.80 22.11 -3.14
N LYS A 311 9.08 21.93 -3.46
CA LYS A 311 9.70 22.55 -4.63
C LYS A 311 9.11 21.99 -5.93
N GLN A 312 8.91 20.68 -6.02
CA GLN A 312 8.26 20.06 -7.17
C GLN A 312 6.83 20.55 -7.33
N LEU A 313 6.07 20.65 -6.24
CA LEU A 313 4.71 21.20 -6.23
C LEU A 313 4.68 22.62 -6.81
N LEU A 314 5.54 23.52 -6.31
CA LEU A 314 5.59 24.90 -6.77
C LEU A 314 6.08 25.05 -8.22
N ALA A 315 6.92 24.14 -8.71
CA ALA A 315 7.34 24.10 -10.11
C ALA A 315 6.24 23.62 -11.06
N ASN A 316 5.25 22.88 -10.54
CA ASN A 316 4.18 22.24 -11.31
C ASN A 316 2.91 23.10 -11.44
N ASN A 317 3.00 24.42 -11.22
CA ASN A 317 1.89 25.38 -11.30
C ASN A 317 0.62 24.91 -10.55
N PRO A 318 0.67 24.79 -9.22
CA PRO A 318 -0.44 24.27 -8.45
C PRO A 318 -1.59 25.28 -8.38
N GLU A 319 -2.77 24.81 -7.99
CA GLU A 319 -3.93 25.68 -7.74
C GLU A 319 -3.59 26.74 -6.68
N GLU A 320 -4.18 27.94 -6.81
CA GLU A 320 -3.86 29.09 -5.95
C GLU A 320 -3.96 28.79 -4.45
N LYS A 321 -4.91 27.93 -4.07
CA LYS A 321 -5.11 27.45 -2.70
C LYS A 321 -3.87 26.78 -2.09
N TYR A 322 -2.99 26.17 -2.89
CA TYR A 322 -1.79 25.50 -2.41
C TYR A 322 -0.54 26.40 -2.44
N ILE A 323 -0.51 27.47 -3.25
CA ILE A 323 0.71 28.25 -3.48
C ILE A 323 1.24 28.88 -2.19
N VAL A 324 0.40 29.64 -1.48
CA VAL A 324 0.83 30.35 -0.27
C VAL A 324 1.12 29.38 0.88
N PRO A 325 0.26 28.38 1.18
CA PRO A 325 0.57 27.35 2.17
C PRO A 325 1.85 26.56 1.86
N ALA A 326 2.08 26.19 0.61
CA ALA A 326 3.30 25.47 0.22
C ALA A 326 4.56 26.34 0.38
N LYS A 327 4.52 27.61 -0.04
CA LYS A 327 5.61 28.57 0.19
C LYS A 327 5.89 28.75 1.70
N TYR A 328 4.86 28.88 2.53
CA TYR A 328 5.04 29.00 3.98
C TYR A 328 5.64 27.75 4.61
N ASN A 329 5.14 26.57 4.24
CA ASN A 329 5.71 25.30 4.72
C ASN A 329 7.16 25.13 4.24
N LEU A 330 7.49 25.59 3.04
CA LEU A 330 8.85 25.57 2.51
C LEU A 330 9.78 26.47 3.31
N TYR A 331 9.33 27.68 3.65
CA TYR A 331 10.04 28.57 4.58
C TYR A 331 10.33 27.87 5.92
N LYS A 332 9.32 27.22 6.52
CA LYS A 332 9.50 26.50 7.79
C LYS A 332 10.48 25.33 7.67
N VAL A 333 10.44 24.60 6.56
CA VAL A 333 11.40 23.52 6.30
C VAL A 333 12.82 24.08 6.13
N TYR A 334 13.00 25.23 5.47
CA TYR A 334 14.30 25.88 5.37
C TYR A 334 14.84 26.32 6.73
N GLU A 335 14.00 26.87 7.62
CA GLU A 335 14.40 27.19 9.01
C GLU A 335 14.86 25.94 9.76
N LEU A 336 14.13 24.82 9.64
CA LEU A 336 14.48 23.55 10.29
C LEU A 336 15.77 22.93 9.75
N LEU A 337 16.09 23.16 8.48
CA LEU A 337 17.34 22.72 7.84
C LEU A 337 18.52 23.66 8.09
N GLY A 338 18.29 24.85 8.66
CA GLY A 338 19.31 25.89 8.85
C GLY A 338 19.68 26.64 7.57
N GLU A 339 18.87 26.53 6.51
CA GLU A 339 19.05 27.18 5.21
C GLU A 339 18.48 28.62 5.25
N ASN A 340 19.01 29.45 6.15
CA ASN A 340 18.43 30.76 6.52
C ASN A 340 18.32 31.75 5.36
N SER A 341 19.25 31.74 4.41
CA SER A 341 19.20 32.63 3.24
C SER A 341 17.99 32.33 2.35
N GLU A 342 17.73 31.05 2.08
CA GLU A 342 16.57 30.61 1.31
C GLU A 342 15.27 30.86 2.07
N ALA A 343 15.30 30.67 3.40
CA ALA A 343 14.17 31.01 4.27
C ALA A 343 13.80 32.50 4.16
N GLU A 344 14.76 33.42 4.20
CA GLU A 344 14.52 34.84 4.03
C GLU A 344 13.98 35.19 2.64
N ILE A 345 14.50 34.56 1.58
CA ILE A 345 14.01 34.77 0.22
C ILE A 345 12.53 34.39 0.12
N VAL A 346 12.17 33.19 0.56
CA VAL A 346 10.77 32.70 0.51
C VAL A 346 9.87 33.54 1.41
N LYS A 347 10.35 33.93 2.60
CA LYS A 347 9.62 34.83 3.50
C LYS A 347 9.28 36.15 2.81
N ASN A 348 10.27 36.79 2.21
CA ASN A 348 10.09 38.07 1.54
C ASN A 348 9.15 37.94 0.33
N GLN A 349 9.25 36.86 -0.44
CA GLN A 349 8.32 36.55 -1.53
C GLN A 349 6.87 36.46 -1.05
N ILE A 350 6.60 35.77 0.07
CA ILE A 350 5.25 35.67 0.63
C ILE A 350 4.71 37.05 1.02
N ILE A 351 5.54 37.87 1.67
CA ILE A 351 5.14 39.22 2.11
C ILE A 351 4.91 40.15 0.91
N SER A 352 5.75 40.08 -0.13
CA SER A 352 5.64 40.98 -1.29
C SER A 352 4.55 40.57 -2.27
N GLU A 353 4.39 39.27 -2.53
CA GLU A 353 3.45 38.75 -3.53
C GLU A 353 2.05 38.51 -2.94
N TYR A 354 1.94 38.18 -1.65
CA TYR A 354 0.68 37.83 -0.98
C TYR A 354 0.47 38.58 0.35
N PRO A 355 0.55 39.92 0.37
CA PRO A 355 0.49 40.72 1.60
C PRO A 355 -0.79 40.53 2.42
N GLU A 356 -1.92 40.27 1.74
CA GLU A 356 -3.22 40.03 2.37
C GLU A 356 -3.36 38.60 2.95
N SER A 357 -2.43 37.69 2.62
CA SER A 357 -2.49 36.32 3.12
C SER A 357 -2.20 36.27 4.62
N ARG A 358 -2.89 35.35 5.33
CA ARG A 358 -2.61 35.07 6.75
C ARG A 358 -1.12 34.81 7.00
N TYR A 359 -0.46 34.10 6.08
CA TYR A 359 0.96 33.79 6.18
C TYR A 359 1.85 35.04 6.10
N ALA A 360 1.57 35.99 5.20
CA ALA A 360 2.31 37.25 5.13
C ALA A 360 2.13 38.10 6.39
N GLN A 361 0.92 38.14 6.96
CA GLN A 361 0.64 38.82 8.23
C GLN A 361 1.43 38.18 9.40
N ILE A 362 1.49 36.84 9.46
CA ILE A 362 2.30 36.10 10.44
C ILE A 362 3.79 36.43 10.29
N LEU A 363 4.29 36.43 9.06
CA LEU A 363 5.72 36.64 8.80
C LEU A 363 6.17 38.08 9.03
N SER A 364 5.26 39.04 8.86
CA SER A 364 5.52 40.47 9.07
C SER A 364 5.50 40.88 10.55
N ASN A 365 4.72 40.18 11.38
CA ASN A 365 4.58 40.47 12.82
C ASN A 365 4.84 39.22 13.68
N PRO A 366 6.11 38.86 13.95
CA PRO A 366 6.46 37.67 14.74
C PRO A 366 5.96 37.70 16.20
N GLU A 367 5.75 38.89 16.78
CA GLU A 367 5.23 39.03 18.15
C GLU A 367 3.74 38.67 18.26
N LEU A 368 2.97 38.83 17.18
CA LEU A 368 1.58 38.37 17.12
C LEU A 368 1.52 36.84 17.24
N ALA A 369 2.48 36.10 16.68
CA ALA A 369 2.51 34.62 16.74
C ALA A 369 2.73 34.04 18.15
N SER A 370 3.10 34.86 19.14
CA SER A 370 3.38 34.45 20.53
C SER A 370 2.30 34.85 21.52
N SER A 371 1.28 35.61 21.13
CA SER A 371 0.11 35.82 21.98
C SER A 371 -0.78 34.58 21.96
N GLU A 372 -1.40 34.26 23.10
CA GLU A 372 -2.41 33.19 23.27
C GLU A 372 -3.65 33.35 22.34
N ASP A 373 -3.63 34.33 21.43
CA ASP A 373 -4.62 34.62 20.39
C ASP A 373 -4.30 34.00 19.01
N PHE A 374 -3.14 33.34 18.80
CA PHE A 374 -2.90 32.52 17.60
C PHE A 374 -3.47 31.12 17.75
N GLU A 375 -4.78 31.05 17.69
CA GLU A 375 -5.50 29.81 17.79
C GLU A 375 -5.41 29.02 16.49
N SER A 376 -4.93 27.77 16.59
CA SER A 376 -5.20 26.71 15.61
C SER A 376 -6.64 26.80 15.12
N PRO A 377 -6.98 26.49 13.86
CA PRO A 377 -8.37 26.39 13.41
C PRO A 377 -9.24 25.62 14.43
N GLU A 378 -8.69 24.59 15.07
CA GLU A 378 -9.38 23.85 16.15
C GLU A 378 -9.68 24.70 17.39
N ASN A 379 -8.74 25.54 17.83
CA ASN A 379 -8.96 26.41 18.98
C ASN A 379 -9.96 27.53 18.66
N VAL A 380 -9.88 28.11 17.45
CA VAL A 380 -10.86 29.10 16.98
C VAL A 380 -12.25 28.46 16.93
N TYR A 381 -12.33 27.23 16.39
CA TYR A 381 -13.57 26.46 16.37
C TYR A 381 -14.09 26.22 17.80
N ASN A 382 -13.22 25.81 18.73
CA ASN A 382 -13.60 25.59 20.13
C ASN A 382 -14.12 26.87 20.79
N LYS A 383 -13.50 28.03 20.54
CA LYS A 383 -14.00 29.32 21.03
C LYS A 383 -15.36 29.68 20.43
N LEU A 384 -15.54 29.51 19.12
CA LEU A 384 -16.84 29.77 18.47
C LEU A 384 -17.92 28.81 18.96
N TYR A 385 -17.56 27.56 19.23
CA TYR A 385 -18.46 26.57 19.79
C TYR A 385 -18.90 26.96 21.21
N GLN A 386 -17.97 27.44 22.05
CA GLN A 386 -18.32 28.01 23.36
C GLN A 386 -19.27 29.22 23.22
N GLN A 387 -19.01 30.13 22.28
CA GLN A 387 -19.91 31.26 22.02
C GLN A 387 -21.28 30.82 21.52
N PHE A 388 -21.35 29.73 20.75
CA PHE A 388 -22.60 29.11 20.31
C PHE A 388 -23.38 28.53 21.50
N GLU A 389 -22.71 27.85 22.44
CA GLU A 389 -23.32 27.37 23.68
C GLU A 389 -23.83 28.52 24.56
N GLU A 390 -23.11 29.64 24.58
CA GLU A 390 -23.52 30.90 25.21
C GLU A 390 -24.64 31.64 24.46
N GLN A 391 -25.18 31.07 23.37
CA GLN A 391 -26.27 31.61 22.55
C GLN A 391 -25.95 32.92 21.80
N LYS A 392 -24.66 33.22 21.58
CA LYS A 392 -24.21 34.40 20.83
C LYS A 392 -24.25 34.16 19.32
N TYR A 393 -25.41 33.76 18.79
CA TYR A 393 -25.54 33.21 17.43
C TYR A 393 -25.11 34.17 16.32
N GLN A 394 -25.45 35.46 16.39
CA GLN A 394 -25.03 36.42 15.35
C GLN A 394 -23.51 36.55 15.28
N ALA A 395 -22.83 36.65 16.43
CA ALA A 395 -21.38 36.75 16.49
C ALA A 395 -20.71 35.47 15.96
N VAL A 396 -21.30 34.30 16.23
CA VAL A 396 -20.82 33.02 15.68
C VAL A 396 -20.92 33.01 14.16
N ILE A 397 -22.06 33.44 13.60
CA ILE A 397 -22.25 33.49 12.13
C ILE A 397 -21.23 34.43 11.50
N ASP A 398 -21.12 35.67 12.00
CA ASP A 398 -20.23 36.69 11.44
C ASP A 398 -18.75 36.27 11.52
N ASN A 399 -18.37 35.57 12.59
CA ASN A 399 -17.00 35.08 12.74
C ASN A 399 -16.76 33.81 11.91
N CYS A 400 -17.73 32.91 11.82
CA CYS A 400 -17.66 31.77 10.90
C CYS A 400 -17.42 32.25 9.47
N ASP A 401 -18.14 33.26 8.97
CA ASP A 401 -17.92 33.81 7.62
C ASP A 401 -16.48 34.29 7.40
N LYS A 402 -15.91 34.97 8.40
CA LYS A 402 -14.50 35.41 8.35
C LYS A 402 -13.55 34.23 8.34
N TYR A 403 -13.77 33.24 9.20
CA TYR A 403 -12.85 32.12 9.37
C TYR A 403 -12.96 31.06 8.27
N ILE A 404 -14.15 30.86 7.70
CA ILE A 404 -14.34 30.04 6.49
C ILE A 404 -13.50 30.61 5.35
N SER A 405 -13.56 31.92 5.16
CA SER A 405 -12.75 32.61 4.14
C SER A 405 -11.26 32.57 4.49
N ALA A 406 -10.90 32.73 5.77
CA ALA A 406 -9.51 32.80 6.22
C ALA A 406 -8.81 31.43 6.30
N PHE A 407 -9.58 30.35 6.42
CA PHE A 407 -9.11 28.97 6.48
C PHE A 407 -9.44 28.19 5.21
N ASP A 408 -9.70 28.87 4.09
CA ASP A 408 -10.05 28.20 2.83
C ASP A 408 -9.04 27.09 2.47
N GLY A 409 -9.57 25.91 2.12
CA GLY A 409 -8.77 24.69 1.90
C GLY A 409 -8.35 23.91 3.15
N ASP A 410 -8.61 24.41 4.37
CA ASP A 410 -8.36 23.66 5.61
C ASP A 410 -9.43 22.57 5.83
N PRO A 411 -9.05 21.35 6.28
CA PRO A 411 -9.99 20.27 6.59
C PRO A 411 -11.07 20.63 7.63
N LEU A 412 -10.87 21.70 8.40
CA LEU A 412 -11.82 22.16 9.41
C LEU A 412 -12.91 23.09 8.85
N VAL A 413 -12.78 23.61 7.63
CA VAL A 413 -13.78 24.49 7.00
C VAL A 413 -15.19 23.87 7.00
N PRO A 414 -15.38 22.58 6.64
CA PRO A 414 -16.71 21.95 6.70
C PRO A 414 -17.34 22.00 8.11
N LYS A 415 -16.53 21.94 9.18
CA LYS A 415 -17.04 22.09 10.57
C LYS A 415 -17.50 23.51 10.85
N PHE A 416 -16.79 24.53 10.38
CA PHE A 416 -17.22 25.92 10.53
C PHE A 416 -18.52 26.18 9.76
N GLU A 417 -18.65 25.65 8.55
CA GLU A 417 -19.87 25.78 7.73
C GLU A 417 -21.07 25.08 8.39
N LEU A 418 -20.86 23.89 8.95
CA LEU A 418 -21.89 23.19 9.71
C LEU A 418 -22.29 23.97 10.97
N LEU A 419 -21.32 24.51 11.72
CA LEU A 419 -21.59 25.35 12.90
C LEU A 419 -22.37 26.60 12.51
N LYS A 420 -22.00 27.28 11.43
CA LYS A 420 -22.71 28.45 10.88
C LYS A 420 -24.15 28.10 10.50
N ALA A 421 -24.37 26.97 9.83
CA ALA A 421 -25.71 26.50 9.47
C ALA A 421 -26.57 26.30 10.74
N THR A 422 -26.03 25.61 11.75
CA THR A 422 -26.75 25.40 13.03
C THR A 422 -27.05 26.69 13.78
N ALA A 423 -26.10 27.64 13.83
CA ALA A 423 -26.30 28.96 14.43
C ALA A 423 -27.37 29.78 13.69
N SER A 424 -27.33 29.75 12.36
CA SER A 424 -28.32 30.42 11.49
C SER A 424 -29.71 29.83 11.70
N GLY A 425 -29.82 28.51 11.89
CA GLY A 425 -31.08 27.85 12.22
C GLY A 425 -31.67 28.28 13.56
N ARG A 426 -30.83 28.45 14.58
CA ARG A 426 -31.25 28.95 15.90
C ARG A 426 -31.72 30.40 15.88
N LEU A 427 -31.13 31.22 15.00
CA LEU A 427 -31.40 32.66 14.95
C LEU A 427 -32.52 33.03 13.98
N TYR A 428 -32.52 32.45 12.78
CA TYR A 428 -33.43 32.81 11.69
C TYR A 428 -34.49 31.73 11.39
N GLY A 429 -34.41 30.57 12.05
CA GLY A 429 -35.41 29.51 11.95
C GLY A 429 -35.12 28.47 10.87
N TYR A 430 -36.15 27.67 10.56
CA TYR A 430 -36.04 26.44 9.76
C TYR A 430 -35.48 26.68 8.35
N ASP A 431 -35.95 27.70 7.64
CA ASP A 431 -35.55 27.93 6.24
C ASP A 431 -34.05 28.21 6.11
N ALA A 432 -33.49 29.03 7.01
CA ALA A 432 -32.06 29.31 7.04
C ALA A 432 -31.24 28.08 7.42
N TYR A 433 -31.74 27.24 8.32
CA TYR A 433 -31.11 25.96 8.66
C TYR A 433 -31.08 25.02 7.46
N ALA A 434 -32.21 24.83 6.80
CA ALA A 434 -32.34 23.93 5.65
C ALA A 434 -31.43 24.35 4.49
N GLN A 435 -31.34 25.65 4.21
CA GLN A 435 -30.42 26.18 3.20
C GLN A 435 -28.95 25.93 3.57
N GLY A 436 -28.55 26.21 4.81
CA GLY A 436 -27.18 25.98 5.28
C GLY A 436 -26.78 24.52 5.25
N ILE A 437 -27.65 23.61 5.70
CA ILE A 437 -27.38 22.16 5.68
C ILE A 437 -27.28 21.64 4.24
N ASN A 438 -28.16 22.07 3.33
CA ASN A 438 -28.07 21.68 1.92
C ASN A 438 -26.78 22.19 1.27
N TYR A 439 -26.35 23.42 1.60
CA TYR A 439 -25.08 23.94 1.12
C TYR A 439 -23.90 23.08 1.58
N VAL A 440 -23.83 22.71 2.86
CA VAL A 440 -22.75 21.84 3.38
C VAL A 440 -22.75 20.48 2.71
N ALA A 441 -23.92 19.87 2.51
CA ALA A 441 -24.04 18.55 1.86
C ALA A 441 -23.59 18.58 0.39
N LEU A 442 -23.86 19.66 -0.34
CA LEU A 442 -23.49 19.78 -1.76
C LEU A 442 -22.02 20.19 -1.96
N THR A 443 -21.50 21.06 -1.10
CA THR A 443 -20.15 21.61 -1.23
C THR A 443 -19.08 20.66 -0.70
N TYR A 444 -19.39 19.86 0.33
CA TYR A 444 -18.41 19.00 1.01
C TYR A 444 -18.83 17.51 1.07
N PRO A 445 -19.23 16.87 -0.04
CA PRO A 445 -19.84 15.53 -0.01
C PRO A 445 -18.93 14.42 0.56
N ASN A 446 -17.62 14.62 0.53
CA ASN A 446 -16.63 13.65 0.99
C ASN A 446 -16.16 13.86 2.43
N SER A 447 -16.55 14.95 3.11
CA SER A 447 -16.17 15.18 4.51
C SER A 447 -17.17 14.52 5.47
N ASP A 448 -16.72 14.22 6.69
CA ASP A 448 -17.59 13.65 7.74
C ASP A 448 -18.80 14.58 8.00
N GLU A 449 -18.59 15.89 7.99
CA GLU A 449 -19.63 16.90 8.18
C GLU A 449 -20.59 16.99 6.99
N GLY A 450 -20.12 16.79 5.77
CA GLY A 450 -20.98 16.74 4.59
C GLY A 450 -21.84 15.48 4.55
N GLN A 451 -21.29 14.33 4.98
CA GLN A 451 -22.07 13.11 5.17
C GLN A 451 -23.12 13.31 6.27
N GLN A 452 -22.74 13.94 7.38
CA GLN A 452 -23.67 14.30 8.45
C GLN A 452 -24.77 15.26 7.95
N ALA A 453 -24.41 16.29 7.17
CA ALA A 453 -25.37 17.22 6.58
C ALA A 453 -26.34 16.52 5.62
N THR A 454 -25.85 15.55 4.84
CA THR A 454 -26.68 14.72 3.94
C THR A 454 -27.68 13.85 4.72
N GLN A 455 -27.26 13.32 5.87
CA GLN A 455 -28.16 12.58 6.75
C GLN A 455 -29.22 13.51 7.36
N ILE A 456 -28.83 14.69 7.83
CA ILE A 456 -29.76 15.68 8.39
C ILE A 456 -30.79 16.13 7.33
N SER A 457 -30.35 16.39 6.10
CA SER A 457 -31.24 16.85 5.04
C SER A 457 -32.26 15.80 4.60
N SER A 458 -31.87 14.52 4.60
CA SER A 458 -32.73 13.41 4.16
C SER A 458 -33.65 12.86 5.26
N GLU A 459 -33.18 12.80 6.51
CA GLU A 459 -33.90 12.11 7.59
C GLU A 459 -34.55 13.05 8.62
N VAL A 460 -33.98 14.24 8.82
CA VAL A 460 -34.33 15.14 9.93
C VAL A 460 -35.15 16.32 9.45
N LEU A 461 -34.72 17.03 8.40
CA LEU A 461 -35.45 18.18 7.87
C LEU A 461 -36.90 17.85 7.47
N PRO A 462 -37.20 16.73 6.78
CA PRO A 462 -38.57 16.40 6.40
C PRO A 462 -39.50 16.16 7.61
N LYS A 463 -38.95 15.75 8.76
CA LYS A 463 -39.72 15.52 10.00
C LYS A 463 -39.92 16.79 10.82
N LEU A 464 -39.18 17.85 10.51
CA LEU A 464 -39.28 19.17 11.16
C LEU A 464 -40.16 20.14 10.35
N ALA A 465 -40.51 19.78 9.12
CA ALA A 465 -41.40 20.54 8.24
C ALA A 465 -42.89 20.31 8.53
N ASP A 466 -43.22 19.22 9.26
CA ASP A 466 -44.54 18.90 9.82
C ASP A 466 -44.67 19.47 11.24
#